data_AF-A0A928IQQ0-F1
#
_entry.id   AF-A0A928IQQ0-F1
#
_cell.length_a   1.000
_cell.length_b   1.000
_cell.length_c   1.000
_cell.angle_alpha   90.00
_cell.angle_beta   90.00
_cell.angle_gamma   90.00
#
_symmetry.space_group_name_H-M   'P 1'
#
loop_
_entity.id
_entity.type
_entity.pdbx_description
1 polymer ?
#
loop_
_entity_poly.entity_id
_entity_poly.type
_entity_poly.pdbx_seq_one_letter_code
_entity_poly.pdbx_strand_id
1 'polypeptide(L)'
;MSYQSVFKRYEIKFMLTKEQKNSIIKAMSPYMCLDDYGRTTIRNIYYDTDSYLLIRRSIEKPVFKEKLRIRSYKKVSSDENVFVELKKKYKGVVYKR
;
A
#
# COMPACT_ATOMS: atom_id res chain seq x y z
N MET A 1 8.69 8.69 -26.76
CA MET A 1 7.59 7.85 -26.25
C MET A 1 6.45 8.76 -25.84
N SER A 2 5.26 8.64 -26.43
CA SER A 2 4.09 9.39 -25.96
C SER A 2 3.64 8.82 -24.61
N TYR A 3 3.41 9.69 -23.64
CA TYR A 3 2.99 9.28 -22.30
C TYR A 3 1.53 8.83 -22.35
N GLN A 4 1.28 7.52 -22.26
CA GLN A 4 -0.08 6.99 -22.18
C GLN A 4 -0.65 7.27 -20.78
N SER A 5 -1.43 8.35 -20.68
CA SER A 5 -2.07 8.79 -19.43
C SER A 5 -3.34 8.01 -19.07
N VAL A 6 -3.95 7.32 -20.04
CA VAL A 6 -5.20 6.55 -19.86
C VAL A 6 -4.91 5.05 -19.98
N PHE A 7 -4.95 4.38 -18.84
CA PHE A 7 -4.81 2.92 -18.75
C PHE A 7 -5.58 2.37 -17.55
N LYS A 8 -6.03 1.12 -17.65
CA LYS A 8 -6.72 0.43 -16.56
C LYS A 8 -5.71 -0.35 -15.74
N ARG A 9 -5.70 -0.13 -14.42
CA ARG A 9 -4.81 -0.83 -13.48
C ARG A 9 -5.60 -1.91 -12.73
N TYR A 10 -5.04 -3.11 -12.66
CA TYR A 10 -5.52 -4.18 -11.80
C TYR A 10 -4.48 -4.45 -10.70
N GLU A 11 -4.94 -4.64 -9.47
CA GLU A 11 -4.10 -4.97 -8.32
C GLU A 11 -4.65 -6.25 -7.68
N ILE A 12 -3.91 -7.35 -7.82
CA ILE A 12 -4.27 -8.67 -7.31
C ILE A 12 -3.29 -9.03 -6.20
N LYS A 13 -3.79 -9.57 -5.07
CA LYS A 13 -3.00 -9.88 -3.88
C LYS A 13 -3.12 -11.35 -3.54
N PHE A 14 -1.97 -11.96 -3.26
CA PHE A 14 -1.86 -13.35 -2.86
C PHE A 14 -1.19 -13.44 -1.50
N MET A 15 -1.64 -14.37 -0.66
CA MET A 15 -0.89 -14.81 0.50
C MET A 15 0.13 -15.85 0.00
N LEU A 16 1.40 -15.69 0.36
CA LEU A 16 2.48 -16.55 -0.14
C LEU A 16 3.28 -17.12 1.02
N THR A 17 3.70 -18.38 0.89
CA THR A 17 4.77 -18.93 1.74
C THR A 17 6.13 -18.41 1.29
N LYS A 18 7.16 -18.65 2.11
CA LYS A 18 8.54 -18.26 1.79
C LYS A 18 9.04 -18.96 0.52
N GLU A 19 8.70 -20.23 0.35
CA GLU A 19 9.06 -21.07 -0.80
C GLU A 19 8.41 -20.52 -2.07
N GLN A 20 7.09 -20.23 -2.02
CA GLN A 20 6.35 -19.67 -3.15
C GLN A 20 6.92 -18.31 -3.58
N LYS A 21 7.23 -17.43 -2.62
CA LYS A 21 7.88 -16.14 -2.89
C LYS A 21 9.19 -16.33 -3.66
N ASN A 22 10.05 -17.25 -3.22
CA ASN A 22 11.35 -17.49 -3.85
C ASN A 22 11.19 -18.01 -5.29
N SER A 23 10.25 -18.94 -5.50
CA SER A 23 9.94 -19.47 -6.84
C SER A 23 9.44 -18.38 -7.79
N ILE A 24 8.56 -17.49 -7.31
CA ILE A 24 8.04 -16.37 -8.09
C ILE A 24 9.16 -15.39 -8.46
N ILE A 25 10.00 -14.99 -7.51
CA ILE A 25 11.12 -14.07 -7.78
C ILE A 25 12.06 -14.65 -8.83
N LYS A 26 12.38 -15.96 -8.75
CA LYS A 26 13.21 -16.63 -9.74
C LYS A 26 12.57 -16.61 -11.14
N ALA A 27 11.27 -16.91 -11.24
CA ALA A 27 10.54 -16.90 -12.50
C ALA A 27 10.41 -15.49 -13.12
N MET A 28 10.35 -14.43 -12.30
CA MET A 28 10.24 -13.04 -12.77
C MET A 28 11.58 -12.43 -13.19
N SER A 29 12.70 -12.94 -12.68
CA SER A 29 14.04 -12.35 -12.89
C SER A 29 14.46 -12.09 -14.36
N PRO A 30 14.11 -12.90 -15.38
CA PRO A 30 14.48 -12.57 -16.76
C PRO A 30 13.60 -11.49 -17.40
N TYR A 31 12.45 -11.16 -16.80
CA TYR A 31 11.48 -10.20 -17.37
C TYR A 31 11.44 -8.86 -16.64
N MET A 32 11.98 -8.78 -15.43
CA MET A 32 11.85 -7.61 -14.56
C MET A 32 13.14 -7.36 -13.78
N CYS A 33 13.50 -6.08 -13.62
CA CYS A 33 14.55 -5.63 -12.72
C CYS A 33 13.96 -4.99 -11.46
N LEU A 34 14.77 -4.91 -10.40
CA LEU A 34 14.42 -4.13 -9.20
C LEU A 34 14.39 -2.65 -9.55
N ASP A 35 13.36 -1.94 -9.07
CA ASP A 35 13.34 -0.48 -9.10
C ASP A 35 14.28 0.12 -8.04
N ASP A 36 14.61 1.41 -8.20
CA ASP A 36 15.53 2.17 -7.33
C ASP A 36 15.13 2.15 -5.85
N TYR A 37 13.85 1.95 -5.55
CA TYR A 37 13.27 1.93 -4.21
C TYR A 37 12.83 0.53 -3.77
N GLY A 38 13.17 -0.52 -4.53
CA GLY A 38 12.61 -1.86 -4.38
C GLY A 38 12.96 -2.52 -3.04
N ARG A 39 14.08 -2.14 -2.42
CA ARG A 39 14.53 -2.64 -1.11
C ARG A 39 14.28 -1.63 0.01
N THR A 40 13.04 -1.22 0.18
CA THR A 40 12.65 -0.26 1.22
C THR A 40 11.77 -0.89 2.29
N THR A 41 12.10 -0.67 3.56
CA THR A 41 11.23 -1.06 4.68
C THR A 41 10.14 0.00 4.88
N ILE A 42 8.92 -0.35 4.50
CA ILE A 42 7.76 0.53 4.71
C ILE A 42 7.25 0.34 6.15
N ARG A 43 7.23 1.42 6.93
CA ARG A 43 6.67 1.48 8.28
C ARG A 43 5.37 2.27 8.24
N ASN A 44 4.29 1.76 8.82
CA ASN A 44 3.00 2.45 8.85
C ASN A 44 2.41 2.40 10.26
N ILE A 45 1.91 3.54 10.73
CA ILE A 45 1.06 3.65 11.93
C ILE A 45 -0.33 4.02 11.43
N TYR A 46 -1.33 3.20 11.76
CA TYR A 46 -2.73 3.51 11.45
C TYR A 46 -3.36 4.22 12.64
N TYR A 47 -4.02 5.33 12.35
CA TYR A 47 -4.77 6.06 13.37
C TYR A 47 -6.19 5.52 13.42
N ASP A 48 -6.73 5.45 14.63
CA ASP A 48 -8.12 5.12 14.92
C ASP A 48 -8.62 6.00 16.06
N THR A 49 -9.92 5.92 16.31
CA THR A 49 -10.55 6.49 17.51
C THR A 49 -10.36 5.54 18.69
N ASP A 50 -10.51 6.05 19.92
CA ASP A 50 -10.47 5.23 21.15
C ASP A 50 -11.49 4.08 21.16
N SER A 51 -12.60 4.23 20.41
CA SER A 51 -13.63 3.20 20.26
C SER A 51 -13.45 2.28 19.03
N TYR A 52 -12.29 2.31 18.39
CA TYR A 52 -11.96 1.47 17.22
C TYR A 52 -12.96 1.60 16.06
N LEU A 53 -13.52 2.80 15.85
CA LEU A 53 -14.56 3.05 14.87
C LEU A 53 -14.09 2.78 13.43
N LEU A 54 -12.87 3.20 13.08
CA LEU A 54 -12.38 3.13 11.70
C LEU A 54 -12.09 1.68 11.29
N ILE A 55 -11.51 0.86 12.17
CA ILE A 55 -11.28 -0.55 11.88
C ILE A 55 -12.58 -1.34 11.77
N ARG A 56 -13.55 -1.13 12.68
CA ARG A 56 -14.86 -1.79 12.63
C ARG A 56 -15.59 -1.47 11.34
N ARG A 57 -15.70 -0.19 11.00
CA ARG A 57 -16.23 0.25 9.70
C ARG A 57 -15.45 -0.35 8.54
N SER A 58 -14.12 -0.44 8.60
CA SER A 58 -13.35 -1.04 7.52
C SER A 58 -13.71 -2.51 7.27
N ILE A 59 -13.98 -3.28 8.33
CA ILE A 59 -14.32 -4.71 8.31
C ILE A 59 -15.73 -4.94 7.75
N GLU A 60 -16.69 -4.08 8.10
CA GLU A 60 -18.07 -4.12 7.58
C GLU A 60 -18.15 -3.88 6.07
N LYS A 61 -17.09 -3.34 5.46
CA LYS A 61 -17.01 -2.99 4.03
C LYS A 61 -18.18 -2.10 3.55
N PRO A 62 -18.47 -0.98 4.24
CA PRO A 62 -19.47 -0.02 3.80
C PRO A 62 -19.08 0.59 2.46
N VAL A 63 -20.07 1.21 1.82
CA VAL A 63 -19.92 1.90 0.53
C VAL A 63 -18.77 2.92 0.56
N PHE A 64 -18.60 3.60 1.69
CA PHE A 64 -17.54 4.58 1.92
C PHE A 64 -16.71 4.20 3.15
N LYS A 65 -15.38 4.21 3.01
CA LYS A 65 -14.45 4.07 4.14
C LYS A 65 -13.15 4.83 3.94
N GLU A 66 -12.56 5.22 5.05
CA GLU A 66 -11.30 5.94 5.10
C GLU A 66 -10.29 5.23 5.99
N LYS A 67 -9.00 5.42 5.69
CA LYS A 67 -7.89 5.00 6.55
C LYS A 67 -6.86 6.11 6.59
N LEU A 68 -6.64 6.66 7.78
CA LEU A 68 -5.55 7.58 8.05
C LEU A 68 -4.32 6.77 8.49
N ARG A 69 -3.17 7.09 7.92
CA ARG A 69 -1.91 6.49 8.35
C ARG A 69 -0.76 7.47 8.27
N ILE A 70 0.19 7.33 9.17
CA ILE A 70 1.52 7.90 9.02
C ILE A 70 2.43 6.82 8.44
N ARG A 71 3.17 7.17 7.40
CA ARG A 71 4.12 6.29 6.73
C ARG A 71 5.54 6.85 6.81
N SER A 72 6.49 5.96 7.05
CA SER A 72 7.92 6.25 6.84
C SER A 72 8.58 5.15 6.03
N TYR A 73 9.54 5.54 5.20
CA TYR A 73 10.35 4.66 4.36
C TYR A 73 11.72 4.36 4.99
N LYS A 74 12.11 5.13 6.01
CA LYS A 74 13.37 4.97 6.76
C LYS A 74 13.08 4.73 8.24
N LYS A 75 14.13 4.49 9.03
CA LYS A 75 14.01 4.49 10.48
C LYS A 75 13.74 5.94 10.90
N VAL A 76 12.70 6.16 11.70
CA VAL A 76 12.31 7.51 12.13
C VAL A 76 13.33 8.03 13.14
N SER A 77 13.87 9.22 12.89
CA SER A 77 14.63 10.07 13.81
C SER A 77 14.03 11.48 13.79
N SER A 78 14.52 12.39 14.63
CA SER A 78 14.04 13.78 14.75
C SER A 78 13.91 14.53 13.42
N ASP A 79 14.81 14.25 12.48
CA ASP A 79 14.97 15.02 11.25
C ASP A 79 14.49 14.27 9.99
N GLU A 80 13.90 13.09 10.16
CA GLU A 80 13.47 12.25 9.04
C GLU A 80 12.01 12.48 8.67
N ASN A 81 11.76 12.58 7.37
CA ASN A 81 10.44 12.86 6.85
C ASN A 81 9.45 11.71 7.10
N VAL A 82 8.25 12.07 7.52
CA VAL A 82 7.10 11.17 7.62
C VAL A 82 5.96 11.71 6.75
N PHE A 83 5.19 10.78 6.19
CA PHE A 83 4.11 11.10 5.26
C PHE A 83 2.77 10.81 5.93
N VAL A 84 1.94 11.82 6.09
CA VAL A 84 0.55 11.66 6.51
C VAL A 84 -0.27 11.34 5.26
N GLU A 85 -0.81 10.13 5.19
CA GLU A 85 -1.57 9.66 4.03
C GLU A 85 -3.02 9.36 4.40
N LEU A 86 -3.95 9.81 3.55
CA LEU A 86 -5.38 9.50 3.68
C LEU A 86 -5.85 8.64 2.50
N LYS A 87 -6.25 7.40 2.81
CA LYS A 87 -6.84 6.50 1.81
C LYS A 87 -8.36 6.51 1.92
N LYS A 88 -9.04 6.98 0.87
CA LYS A 88 -10.52 6.91 0.77
C LYS A 88 -10.93 5.80 -0.19
N LYS A 89 -12.03 5.12 0.11
CA LYS A 89 -12.61 4.11 -0.78
C LYS A 89 -14.12 4.34 -0.89
N TYR A 90 -14.63 4.53 -2.11
CA TYR A 90 -16.05 4.71 -2.40
C TYR A 90 -16.50 3.73 -3.48
N LYS A 91 -17.59 2.97 -3.24
CA LYS A 91 -18.14 1.97 -4.17
C LYS A 91 -17.09 1.06 -4.81
N GLY A 92 -16.11 0.61 -4.03
CA GLY A 92 -15.02 -0.25 -4.53
C GLY A 92 -13.82 0.50 -5.12
N VAL A 93 -13.98 1.76 -5.50
CA VAL A 93 -12.93 2.61 -6.10
C VAL A 93 -12.08 3.27 -5.01
N VAL A 94 -10.76 3.22 -5.16
CA VAL A 94 -9.81 3.80 -4.21
C VAL A 94 -9.36 5.17 -4.71
N TYR A 95 -9.44 6.17 -3.84
CA TYR A 95 -8.91 7.51 -4.05
C TYR A 95 -7.76 7.74 -3.06
N LYS A 96 -6.61 8.19 -3.57
CA LYS A 96 -5.46 8.61 -2.76
C LYS A 96 -5.32 10.13 -2.91
N ARG A 97 -5.11 10.82 -1.81
CA ARG A 97 -4.68 12.22 -1.77
C ARG A 97 -3.45 12.30 -0.90
#